data_AF-A0A285PZC6-F1
#
_entry.id   AF-A0A285PZC6-F1
#
_cell.length_a   1.000
_cell.length_b   1.000
_cell.length_c   1.000
_cell.angle_alpha   90.00
_cell.angle_beta   90.00
_cell.angle_gamma   90.00
#
_symmetry.space_group_name_H-M   'P 1'
#
loop_
_entity.id
_entity.type
_entity.pdbx_description
1 polymer ?
#
loop_
_entity_poly.entity_id
_entity_poly.type
_entity_poly.pdbx_seq_one_letter_code
_entity_poly.pdbx_strand_id
1 'polypeptide(L)'
;MRQTPLSGVFSVENAGHSWKALQQAVDRVVAIVQSDPNKDRTDRIITRWLKRHLQRLGAEVHLDQLNSLVEDRDMLAENLENLFKKERLEGMLAGRQEGRQEGEHMKAEQIAHNLIHRTEMDDQMIAEIAGLTVDEVSRLRSEVKH
;
A
#
# COMPACT_ATOMS: atom_id res chain seq x y z
N MET A 1 11.90 13.97 26.44
CA MET A 1 11.75 12.49 26.59
C MET A 1 13.12 11.86 26.39
N ARG A 2 13.51 10.87 27.21
CA ARG A 2 14.79 10.16 27.00
C ARG A 2 14.70 9.37 25.69
N GLN A 3 15.62 9.64 24.77
CA GLN A 3 15.74 8.84 23.56
C GLN A 3 16.33 7.49 23.96
N THR A 4 15.53 6.43 23.81
CA THR A 4 15.89 5.05 24.14
C THR A 4 15.75 4.16 22.91
N PRO A 5 16.45 3.02 22.86
CA PRO A 5 16.31 2.07 21.74
C PRO A 5 14.85 1.69 21.46
N LEU A 6 14.03 1.54 22.51
CA LEU A 6 12.60 1.25 22.39
C LEU A 6 11.82 2.39 21.71
N SER A 7 12.11 3.65 22.06
CA SER A 7 11.48 4.81 21.39
C SER A 7 11.88 4.94 19.92
N GLY A 8 13.08 4.48 19.57
CA GLY A 8 13.55 4.42 18.18
C GLY A 8 12.78 3.36 17.38
N VAL A 9 12.67 2.14 17.92
CA VAL A 9 11.88 1.04 17.34
C VAL A 9 10.43 1.48 17.07
N PHE A 10 9.78 2.06 18.07
CA PHE A 10 8.40 2.54 17.94
C PHE A 10 8.26 3.65 16.89
N SER A 11 9.28 4.50 16.74
CA SER A 11 9.27 5.55 15.71
C SER A 11 9.30 4.96 14.30
N VAL A 12 10.05 3.87 14.08
CA VAL A 12 10.12 3.18 12.78
C VAL A 12 8.79 2.51 12.45
N GLU A 13 8.15 1.84 13.42
CA GLU A 13 6.85 1.20 13.23
C GLU A 13 5.74 2.17 12.80
N ASN A 14 5.80 3.42 13.29
CA ASN A 14 4.78 4.43 13.02
C ASN A 14 5.14 5.38 11.86
N ALA A 15 6.27 5.18 11.19
CA ALA A 15 6.75 6.07 10.13
C ALA A 15 6.28 5.71 8.71
N GLY A 16 5.38 4.73 8.57
CA GLY A 16 4.94 4.19 7.28
C GLY A 16 4.21 5.17 6.34
N HIS A 17 3.91 6.40 6.77
CA HIS A 17 3.14 7.36 5.99
C HIS A 17 3.96 8.11 4.93
N SER A 18 5.30 8.10 4.99
CA SER A 18 6.15 8.63 3.92
C SER A 18 7.59 8.14 4.00
N TRP A 19 8.24 8.06 2.84
CA TRP A 19 9.69 7.85 2.72
C TRP A 19 10.51 8.73 3.69
N LYS A 20 10.22 10.03 3.73
CA LYS A 20 10.95 11.00 4.57
C LYS A 20 10.75 10.72 6.06
N ALA A 21 9.55 10.32 6.48
CA ALA A 21 9.28 9.99 7.87
C ALA A 21 10.04 8.72 8.30
N LEU A 22 10.10 7.72 7.42
CA LEU A 22 10.80 6.47 7.68
C LEU A 22 12.31 6.67 7.76
N GLN A 23 12.90 7.43 6.85
CA GLN A 23 14.31 7.80 6.90
C GLN A 23 14.64 8.55 8.19
N GLN A 24 13.82 9.52 8.59
CA GLN A 24 14.01 10.24 9.86
C GLN A 24 13.91 9.33 11.08
N ALA A 25 13.03 8.32 11.05
CA ALA A 25 12.93 7.35 12.12
C ALA A 25 14.19 6.49 12.22
N VAL A 26 14.72 6.03 11.07
CA VAL A 26 16.00 5.31 11.00
C VAL A 26 17.16 6.16 11.50
N ASP A 27 17.28 7.41 11.04
CA ASP A 27 18.35 8.32 11.47
C ASP A 27 18.34 8.54 13.00
N ARG A 28 17.14 8.64 13.60
CA ARG A 28 16.99 8.72 15.06
C ARG A 28 17.45 7.45 15.75
N VAL A 29 17.11 6.28 15.22
CA VAL A 29 17.56 5.00 15.77
C VAL A 29 19.08 4.89 15.71
N VAL A 30 19.71 5.28 14.59
CA VAL A 30 21.17 5.33 14.45
C VAL A 30 21.79 6.23 15.52
N ALA A 31 21.26 7.43 15.73
CA ALA A 31 21.74 8.35 16.76
C ALA A 31 21.59 7.79 18.19
N ILE A 32 20.49 7.07 18.46
CA ILE A 32 20.27 6.39 19.74
C ILE A 32 21.32 5.28 19.95
N VAL A 33 21.57 4.47 18.93
CA VAL A 33 22.58 3.39 18.99
C VAL A 33 23.97 3.98 19.22
N GLN A 34 24.34 5.04 18.51
CA GLN A 34 25.66 5.68 18.64
C GLN A 34 25.90 6.30 20.03
N SER A 35 24.84 6.75 20.70
CA SER A 35 24.92 7.34 22.05
C SER A 35 24.81 6.31 23.18
N ASP A 36 24.59 5.04 22.87
CA ASP A 36 24.45 3.96 23.84
C ASP A 36 25.82 3.51 24.38
N PRO A 37 26.03 3.44 25.72
CA PRO A 37 27.25 2.90 26.32
C PRO A 37 27.61 1.47 25.86
N ASN A 38 26.63 0.70 25.40
CA ASN A 38 26.75 -0.64 24.86
C ASN A 38 26.33 -0.70 23.36
N LYS A 39 26.73 0.33 22.60
CA LYS A 39 26.40 0.54 21.18
C LYS A 39 26.51 -0.74 20.32
N ASP A 40 27.54 -1.56 20.49
CA ASP A 40 27.74 -2.76 19.66
C ASP A 40 26.64 -3.81 19.91
N ARG A 41 26.24 -3.98 21.18
CA ARG A 41 25.15 -4.88 21.55
C ARG A 41 23.80 -4.32 21.10
N THR A 42 23.58 -3.03 21.30
CA THR A 42 22.34 -2.34 20.93
C THR A 42 22.17 -2.38 19.41
N ASP A 43 23.20 -2.06 18.64
CA ASP A 43 23.22 -2.15 17.18
C ASP A 43 22.84 -3.56 16.72
N ARG A 44 23.50 -4.60 17.24
CA ARG A 44 23.19 -5.99 16.86
C ARG A 44 21.74 -6.40 17.11
N ILE A 45 21.14 -5.93 18.19
CA ILE A 45 19.73 -6.23 18.52
C ILE A 45 18.80 -5.50 17.55
N ILE A 46 19.04 -4.22 17.35
CA ILE A 46 18.20 -3.36 16.51
C ILE A 46 18.31 -3.76 15.03
N THR A 47 19.52 -4.03 14.52
CA THR A 47 19.76 -4.52 13.16
C THR A 47 18.97 -5.80 12.90
N ARG A 48 18.98 -6.78 13.82
CA ARG A 48 18.19 -8.01 13.69
C ARG A 48 16.69 -7.78 13.70
N TRP A 49 16.22 -6.92 14.59
CA TRP A 49 14.80 -6.56 14.64
C TRP A 49 14.37 -5.89 13.34
N LEU A 50 15.16 -4.93 12.84
CA LEU A 50 14.88 -4.18 11.63
C LEU A 50 14.86 -5.08 10.40
N LYS A 51 15.86 -5.96 10.22
CA LYS A 51 15.85 -6.97 9.14
C LYS A 51 14.53 -7.74 9.11
N ARG A 52 14.12 -8.27 10.27
CA ARG A 52 12.88 -9.06 10.39
C ARG A 52 11.64 -8.23 10.08
N HIS A 53 11.60 -6.97 10.51
CA HIS A 53 10.48 -6.08 10.23
C HIS A 53 10.37 -5.78 8.73
N LEU A 54 11.48 -5.40 8.10
CA LEU A 54 11.52 -5.07 6.68
C LEU A 54 11.26 -6.27 5.77
N GLN A 55 11.73 -7.46 6.13
CA GLN A 55 11.38 -8.70 5.43
C GLN A 55 9.87 -8.95 5.42
N ARG A 56 9.16 -8.68 6.53
CA ARG A 56 7.69 -8.82 6.58
C ARG A 56 6.96 -7.80 5.72
N LEU A 57 7.55 -6.62 5.52
CA LEU A 57 7.03 -5.59 4.62
C LEU A 57 7.34 -5.86 3.14
N GLY A 58 8.06 -6.94 2.82
CA GLY A 58 8.41 -7.27 1.44
C GLY A 58 9.61 -6.50 0.89
N ALA A 59 10.44 -5.91 1.76
CA ALA A 59 11.76 -5.43 1.37
C ALA A 59 12.68 -6.65 1.21
N GLU A 60 12.94 -7.05 -0.03
CA GLU A 60 13.72 -8.27 -0.32
C GLU A 60 15.18 -7.96 -0.70
N VAL A 61 15.46 -6.74 -1.11
CA VAL A 61 16.75 -6.38 -1.72
C VAL A 61 17.78 -6.11 -0.62
N HIS A 62 18.90 -6.84 -0.65
CA HIS A 62 20.12 -6.68 0.16
C HIS A 62 20.00 -6.67 1.71
N LEU A 63 18.84 -6.99 2.32
CA LEU A 63 18.74 -7.06 3.79
C LEU A 63 19.68 -8.11 4.41
N ASP A 64 20.07 -9.14 3.67
CA ASP A 64 21.03 -10.14 4.14
C ASP A 64 22.42 -9.54 4.37
N GLN A 65 22.78 -8.48 3.63
CA GLN A 65 24.07 -7.79 3.71
C GLN A 65 24.13 -6.71 4.81
N LEU A 66 22.98 -6.29 5.36
CA LEU A 66 22.87 -5.32 6.44
C LEU A 66 23.46 -5.87 7.77
N ASN A 67 24.75 -5.73 8.03
CA ASN A 67 25.39 -6.28 9.22
C ASN A 67 25.35 -5.34 10.42
N SER A 68 25.30 -4.03 10.18
CA SER A 68 25.17 -3.01 11.20
C SER A 68 24.26 -1.88 10.72
N LEU A 69 23.33 -1.45 11.57
CA LEU A 69 22.46 -0.32 11.25
C LEU A 69 23.26 0.99 11.14
N VAL A 70 24.32 1.12 11.94
CA VAL A 70 25.17 2.30 11.93
C VAL A 70 26.06 2.33 10.68
N GLU A 71 26.66 1.20 10.31
CA GLU A 71 27.61 1.15 9.18
C GLU A 71 26.90 1.11 7.83
N ASP A 72 25.80 0.35 7.72
CA ASP A 72 25.10 0.13 6.46
C ASP A 72 23.88 1.06 6.27
N ARG A 73 23.91 2.23 6.91
CA ARG A 73 22.80 3.20 6.88
C ARG A 73 22.39 3.57 5.45
N ASP A 74 23.36 3.76 4.56
CA ASP A 74 23.08 4.19 3.19
C ASP A 74 22.46 3.05 2.36
N MET A 75 22.89 1.81 2.56
CA MET A 75 22.25 0.61 1.99
C MET A 75 20.81 0.46 2.49
N LEU A 76 20.59 0.70 3.79
CA LEU A 76 19.25 0.68 4.37
C LEU A 76 18.35 1.76 3.76
N ALA A 77 18.88 2.98 3.57
CA ALA A 77 18.14 4.05 2.92
C ALA A 77 17.70 3.63 1.51
N GLU A 78 18.60 3.08 0.70
CA GLU A 78 18.26 2.59 -0.64
C GLU A 78 17.16 1.51 -0.63
N ASN A 79 17.25 0.53 0.28
CA ASN A 79 16.25 -0.54 0.40
C ASN A 79 14.86 -0.02 0.76
N LEU A 80 14.82 0.96 1.68
CA LEU A 80 13.58 1.59 2.11
C LEU A 80 12.98 2.49 1.02
N GLU A 81 13.80 3.17 0.21
CA GLU A 81 13.34 3.93 -0.94
C GLU A 81 12.71 2.99 -1.99
N ASN A 82 13.35 1.84 -2.25
CA ASN A 82 12.86 0.83 -3.17
C ASN A 82 11.53 0.23 -2.72
N LEU A 83 11.37 -0.04 -1.42
CA LEU A 83 10.10 -0.49 -0.84
C LEU A 83 8.98 0.52 -1.13
N PHE A 84 9.21 1.80 -0.85
CA PHE A 84 8.21 2.85 -1.06
C PHE A 84 7.87 3.04 -2.55
N LYS A 85 8.87 2.96 -3.44
CA LYS A 85 8.64 2.99 -4.89
C LYS A 85 7.75 1.84 -5.35
N LYS A 86 8.00 0.63 -4.82
CA LYS A 86 7.21 -0.56 -5.12
C LYS A 86 5.75 -0.40 -4.67
N GLU A 87 5.53 -0.04 -3.40
CA GLU A 87 4.18 0.19 -2.86
C GLU A 87 3.41 1.26 -3.67
N ARG A 88 4.07 2.37 -4.02
CA ARG A 88 3.45 3.41 -4.85
C ARG A 88 3.11 2.91 -6.25
N LEU A 89 3.99 2.14 -6.88
CA LEU A 89 3.74 1.59 -8.21
C LEU A 89 2.55 0.61 -8.17
N GLU A 90 2.53 -0.29 -7.20
CA GLU A 90 1.43 -1.25 -7.00
C GLU A 90 0.11 -0.52 -6.72
N GLY A 91 0.10 0.50 -5.86
CA GLY A 91 -1.07 1.34 -5.60
C GLY A 91 -1.57 2.08 -6.85
N MET A 92 -0.66 2.61 -7.68
CA MET A 92 -1.04 3.24 -8.95
C MET A 92 -1.62 2.25 -9.95
N LEU A 93 -1.08 1.04 -10.02
CA LEU A 93 -1.59 -0.03 -10.90
C LEU A 93 -2.96 -0.51 -10.42
N ALA A 94 -3.12 -0.75 -9.13
CA ALA A 94 -4.38 -1.15 -8.52
C ALA A 94 -5.46 -0.08 -8.77
N GLY A 95 -5.18 1.19 -8.47
CA GLY A 95 -6.13 2.28 -8.67
C GLY A 95 -6.48 2.49 -10.16
N ARG A 96 -5.53 2.25 -11.08
CA ARG A 96 -5.82 2.29 -12.51
C ARG A 96 -6.73 1.15 -12.96
N GLN A 97 -6.52 -0.05 -12.41
CA GLN A 97 -7.34 -1.22 -12.71
C GLN A 97 -8.75 -1.05 -12.15
N GLU A 98 -8.87 -0.66 -10.89
CA GLU A 98 -10.15 -0.39 -10.22
C GLU A 98 -10.92 0.71 -10.95
N GLY A 99 -10.30 1.87 -11.21
CA GLY A 99 -10.97 2.96 -11.93
C GLY A 99 -11.38 2.59 -13.36
N ARG A 100 -10.67 1.65 -14.00
CA ARG A 100 -11.09 1.11 -15.30
C ARG A 100 -12.32 0.21 -15.16
N GLN A 101 -12.34 -0.69 -14.17
CA GLN A 101 -13.47 -1.58 -13.91
C GLN A 101 -14.72 -0.78 -13.52
N GLU A 102 -14.58 0.19 -12.62
CA GLU A 102 -15.66 1.11 -12.25
C GLU A 102 -16.15 1.92 -13.46
N GLY A 103 -15.24 2.42 -14.30
CA GLY A 103 -15.61 3.15 -15.51
C GLY A 103 -16.37 2.29 -16.54
N GLU A 104 -15.93 1.05 -16.72
CA GLU A 104 -16.61 0.08 -17.60
C GLU A 104 -18.00 -0.29 -17.03
N HIS A 105 -18.10 -0.49 -15.71
CA HIS A 105 -19.37 -0.79 -15.03
C HIS A 105 -20.35 0.38 -15.05
N MET A 106 -19.92 1.61 -14.72
CA MET A 106 -20.75 2.82 -14.83
C MET A 106 -21.27 3.03 -16.26
N LYS A 107 -20.44 2.75 -17.26
CA LYS A 107 -20.87 2.83 -18.67
C LYS A 107 -21.93 1.77 -18.99
N ALA A 108 -21.76 0.54 -18.50
CA ALA A 108 -22.73 -0.54 -18.65
C ALA A 108 -24.08 -0.18 -18.01
N GLU A 109 -24.08 0.35 -16.78
CA GLU A 109 -25.28 0.86 -16.11
C GLU A 109 -25.95 1.98 -16.91
N GLN A 110 -25.18 2.93 -17.43
CA GLN A 110 -25.73 4.02 -18.25
C GLN A 110 -26.37 3.51 -19.55
N ILE A 111 -25.80 2.48 -20.17
CA ILE A 111 -26.39 1.82 -21.35
C ILE A 111 -27.70 1.14 -20.97
N ALA A 112 -27.71 0.34 -19.90
CA ALA A 112 -28.90 -0.34 -19.42
C ALA A 112 -30.02 0.65 -19.08
N HIS A 113 -29.71 1.72 -18.35
CA HIS A 113 -30.64 2.79 -18.03
C HIS A 113 -31.26 3.42 -19.30
N ASN A 114 -30.44 3.72 -20.30
CA ASN A 114 -30.93 4.27 -21.58
C ASN A 114 -31.84 3.29 -22.32
N LEU A 115 -31.54 2.00 -22.30
CA LEU A 115 -32.37 0.97 -22.94
C LEU A 115 -33.70 0.77 -22.20
N ILE A 116 -33.68 0.72 -20.86
CA ILE A 116 -34.89 0.63 -20.03
C ILE A 116 -35.84 1.78 -20.32
N HIS A 117 -35.33 3.00 -20.48
CA HIS A 117 -36.14 4.19 -20.71
C HIS A 117 -36.65 4.35 -22.15
N ARG A 118 -35.93 3.84 -23.14
CA ARG A 118 -36.18 4.13 -24.56
C ARG A 118 -36.73 2.96 -25.35
N THR A 119 -36.81 1.77 -24.75
CA THR A 119 -37.20 0.53 -25.45
C THR A 119 -38.10 -0.34 -24.58
N GLU A 120 -38.81 -1.28 -25.21
CA GLU A 120 -39.60 -2.32 -24.53
C GLU A 120 -38.83 -3.65 -24.37
N MET A 121 -37.49 -3.60 -24.45
CA MET A 121 -36.65 -4.80 -24.28
C MET A 121 -36.80 -5.40 -22.89
N ASP A 122 -36.71 -6.72 -22.78
CA ASP A 122 -36.71 -7.43 -21.50
C ASP A 122 -35.33 -7.34 -20.80
N ASP A 123 -35.28 -7.72 -19.52
CA ASP A 123 -34.06 -7.63 -18.72
C ASP A 123 -32.94 -8.54 -19.23
N GLN A 124 -33.30 -9.64 -19.90
CA GLN A 124 -32.35 -10.57 -20.49
C GLN A 124 -31.60 -9.92 -21.67
N MET A 125 -32.33 -9.30 -22.60
CA MET A 125 -31.76 -8.62 -23.76
C MET A 125 -30.94 -7.39 -23.34
N ILE A 126 -31.42 -6.63 -22.35
CA ILE A 126 -30.67 -5.46 -21.85
C ILE A 126 -29.38 -5.89 -21.16
N ALA A 127 -29.41 -6.97 -20.36
CA ALA A 127 -28.23 -7.53 -19.71
C ALA A 127 -27.15 -7.92 -20.73
N GLU A 128 -27.54 -8.61 -21.81
CA GLU A 128 -26.63 -8.96 -22.91
C GLU A 128 -26.02 -7.73 -23.60
N ILE A 129 -26.82 -6.71 -23.93
CA ILE A 129 -26.34 -5.52 -24.65
C ILE A 129 -25.44 -4.65 -23.78
N ALA A 130 -25.82 -4.47 -22.51
CA ALA A 130 -25.08 -3.63 -21.57
C ALA A 130 -23.84 -4.33 -20.99
N GLY A 131 -23.80 -5.67 -21.03
CA GLY A 131 -22.77 -6.45 -20.36
C GLY A 131 -22.95 -6.50 -18.84
N LEU A 132 -24.20 -6.48 -18.38
CA LEU A 132 -24.59 -6.59 -16.97
C LEU A 132 -25.22 -7.96 -16.70
N THR A 133 -25.40 -8.29 -15.42
CA THR A 133 -26.26 -9.40 -15.02
C THR A 133 -27.73 -9.03 -15.12
N VAL A 134 -28.60 -10.03 -15.29
CA VAL A 134 -30.06 -9.83 -15.29
C VAL A 134 -30.52 -9.22 -13.97
N ASP A 135 -29.93 -9.64 -12.84
CA ASP A 135 -30.25 -9.12 -11.51
C ASP A 135 -29.89 -7.63 -11.38
N GLU A 136 -28.75 -7.20 -11.93
CA GLU A 136 -28.39 -5.78 -11.98
C GLU A 136 -29.39 -4.96 -12.79
N VAL A 137 -29.75 -5.43 -13.98
CA VAL A 137 -30.73 -4.76 -14.83
C VAL A 137 -32.11 -4.70 -14.18
N SER A 138 -32.53 -5.78 -13.52
CA SER A 138 -33.83 -5.83 -12.85
C SER A 138 -33.92 -4.84 -11.69
N ARG A 139 -32.83 -4.67 -10.92
CA ARG A 139 -32.72 -3.62 -9.90
C ARG A 139 -32.82 -2.23 -10.53
N LEU A 140 -32.02 -1.93 -11.55
CA LEU A 140 -32.08 -0.64 -12.26
C LEU A 140 -33.49 -0.33 -12.80
N ARG A 141 -34.18 -1.34 -13.33
CA ARG A 141 -35.56 -1.17 -13.82
C ARG A 141 -36.55 -0.91 -12.69
N SER A 142 -36.36 -1.52 -11.52
CA SER A 142 -37.21 -1.25 -10.35
C SER A 142 -37.06 0.19 -9.85
N GLU A 143 -35.84 0.75 -9.88
CA GLU A 143 -35.56 2.14 -9.48
C GLU A 143 -36.23 3.16 -10.41
N VAL A 144 -36.34 2.86 -11.71
CA VAL A 144 -36.99 3.72 -12.71
C VAL A 144 -38.52 3.72 -12.61
N LYS A 145 -39.13 2.64 -12.09
CA LYS A 145 -40.59 2.50 -11.96
C LYS A 145 -41.16 3.19 -10.71
N HIS A 146 -40.30 3.67 -9.81
CA HIS A 146 -40.65 4.41 -8.59
C HIS A 146 -40.50 5.91 -8.79
#